data_AF-A0A4U1J252-F1
#
_entry.id   AF-A0A4U1J252-F1
#
_cell.length_a   1.000
_cell.length_b   1.000
_cell.length_c   1.000
_cell.angle_alpha   90.00
_cell.angle_beta   90.00
_cell.angle_gamma   90.00
#
_symmetry.space_group_name_H-M   'P 1'
#
loop_
_entity.id
_entity.type
_entity.pdbx_description
1 polymer ?
#
loop_
_entity_poly.entity_id
_entity_poly.type
_entity_poly.pdbx_seq_one_letter_code
_entity_poly.pdbx_strand_id
1 'polypeptide(L)'
;MTLDDLRLSLRDLLDTRVDELRLSNTGKLYEPRLRKRQKEIEAIPDPALKQAPLAAELASTDERHDGFGTAIHYVCLAVEAHPTLAPSKKDAAKRIRETFVPQLAVLRRPYADEAAAALDARKELDGLASDLLTIATPGGGHLLAWVHDFVAAGDAIDSLLRERARLLAGSENAASTGPLRASTLGLLGRFRDALRDELEEEGSPLSARHEASIFSYIDKLSADRARAASQSPAPSEDAPLPAQP
;
A
#
# COMPACT_ATOMS: atom_id res chain seq x y z
N MET A 1 -8.71 -2.49 12.25
CA MET A 1 -7.83 -1.38 11.83
C MET A 1 -7.04 -0.78 13.00
N THR A 2 -5.77 -0.41 12.78
CA THR A 2 -4.97 0.45 13.70
C THR A 2 -5.15 1.93 13.36
N LEU A 3 -4.50 2.81 14.14
CA LEU A 3 -4.43 4.24 13.85
C LEU A 3 -3.64 4.59 12.60
N ASP A 4 -2.62 3.81 12.25
CA ASP A 4 -1.91 4.01 10.97
C ASP A 4 -2.84 3.71 9.79
N ASP A 5 -3.62 2.61 9.83
CA ASP A 5 -4.63 2.38 8.79
C ASP A 5 -5.65 3.51 8.74
N LEU A 6 -6.08 4.03 9.90
CA LEU A 6 -7.02 5.14 9.96
C LEU A 6 -6.41 6.42 9.40
N ARG A 7 -5.12 6.67 9.63
CA ARG A 7 -4.39 7.80 9.07
C ARG A 7 -4.33 7.67 7.54
N LEU A 8 -3.98 6.50 7.02
CA LEU A 8 -3.95 6.21 5.57
C LEU A 8 -5.34 6.32 4.95
N SER A 9 -6.34 5.71 5.58
CA SER A 9 -7.74 5.72 5.15
C SER A 9 -8.31 7.14 5.09
N LEU A 10 -8.06 7.95 6.12
CA LEU A 10 -8.55 9.33 6.16
C LEU A 10 -7.83 10.21 5.15
N ARG A 11 -6.54 9.97 4.87
CA ARG A 11 -5.81 10.67 3.82
C ARG A 11 -6.36 10.34 2.43
N ASP A 12 -6.54 9.06 2.11
CA ASP A 12 -7.15 8.64 0.84
C ASP A 12 -8.56 9.26 0.68
N LEU A 13 -9.38 9.17 1.72
CA LEU A 13 -10.75 9.67 1.71
C LEU A 13 -10.84 11.21 1.59
N LEU A 14 -10.01 11.95 2.33
CA LEU A 14 -10.14 13.40 2.50
C LEU A 14 -9.20 14.22 1.62
N ASP A 15 -8.19 13.60 1.02
CA ASP A 15 -7.23 14.29 0.15
C ASP A 15 -7.30 13.75 -1.29
N THR A 16 -7.33 12.43 -1.49
CA THR A 16 -7.42 11.83 -2.83
C THR A 16 -8.85 11.80 -3.37
N ARG A 17 -9.82 11.40 -2.54
CA ARG A 17 -11.22 11.17 -2.93
C ARG A 17 -12.17 12.27 -2.46
N VAL A 18 -11.64 13.43 -2.08
CA VAL A 18 -12.44 14.51 -1.49
C VAL A 18 -13.57 14.99 -2.41
N ASP A 19 -13.32 15.04 -3.71
CA ASP A 19 -14.32 15.48 -4.68
C ASP A 19 -15.44 14.45 -4.83
N GLU A 20 -15.10 13.16 -4.82
CA GLU A 20 -16.08 12.06 -4.82
C GLU A 20 -16.89 12.06 -3.52
N LEU A 21 -16.25 12.23 -2.36
CA LEU A 21 -16.90 12.38 -1.06
C LEU A 21 -17.94 13.51 -1.10
N ARG A 22 -17.58 14.66 -1.69
CA ARG A 22 -18.43 15.86 -1.79
C ARG A 22 -19.56 15.73 -2.82
N LEU A 23 -19.66 14.65 -3.59
CA LEU A 23 -20.85 14.41 -4.41
C LEU A 23 -22.08 14.14 -3.55
N SER A 24 -21.89 13.52 -2.38
CA SER A 24 -22.96 13.24 -1.42
C SER A 24 -23.17 14.37 -0.40
N ASN A 25 -24.42 14.58 0.02
CA ASN A 25 -24.75 15.50 1.10
C ASN A 25 -24.19 15.00 2.43
N THR A 26 -24.25 13.69 2.65
CA THR A 26 -23.66 13.03 3.82
C THR A 26 -22.15 13.21 3.84
N GLY A 27 -21.46 13.08 2.71
CA GLY A 27 -20.02 13.31 2.62
C GLY A 27 -19.64 14.74 3.00
N LYS A 28 -20.37 15.75 2.50
CA LYS A 28 -20.19 17.16 2.94
C LYS A 28 -20.44 17.35 4.44
N LEU A 29 -21.45 16.68 4.99
CA LEU A 29 -21.79 16.76 6.41
C LEU A 29 -20.70 16.16 7.32
N TYR A 30 -20.12 15.03 6.89
CA TYR A 30 -19.13 14.31 7.68
C TYR A 30 -17.69 14.79 7.43
N GLU A 31 -17.37 15.39 6.28
CA GLU A 31 -16.02 15.86 5.94
C GLU A 31 -15.37 16.70 7.06
N PRO A 32 -16.00 17.74 7.65
CA PRO A 32 -15.36 18.53 8.69
C PRO A 32 -15.03 17.72 9.96
N ARG A 33 -15.89 16.75 10.29
CA ARG A 33 -15.70 15.87 11.45
C ARG A 33 -14.56 14.87 11.20
N LEU A 34 -14.49 14.33 9.99
CA LEU A 34 -13.42 13.43 9.56
C LEU A 34 -12.07 14.16 9.48
N ARG A 35 -12.04 15.39 8.95
CA ARG A 35 -10.84 16.25 8.96
C ARG A 35 -10.37 16.60 10.37
N LYS A 36 -11.30 16.82 11.30
CA LYS A 36 -10.94 17.00 12.71
C LYS A 36 -10.24 15.76 13.27
N ARG A 37 -10.77 14.56 13.00
CA ARG A 37 -10.14 13.29 13.41
C ARG A 37 -8.79 13.07 12.72
N GLN A 38 -8.68 13.40 11.42
CA GLN A 38 -7.42 13.36 10.68
C GLN A 38 -6.36 14.22 11.37
N LYS A 39 -6.68 15.48 11.68
CA LYS A 39 -5.77 16.39 12.40
C LYS A 39 -5.38 15.87 13.78
N GLU A 40 -6.32 15.33 14.54
CA GLU A 40 -6.03 14.74 15.86
C GLU A 40 -5.09 13.53 15.76
N ILE A 41 -5.24 12.71 14.71
CA ILE A 41 -4.36 11.57 14.43
C ILE A 41 -2.99 12.05 13.93
N GLU A 42 -2.94 13.09 13.09
CA GLU A 42 -1.69 13.68 12.59
C GLU A 42 -0.91 14.47 13.64
N ALA A 43 -1.59 15.03 14.64
CA ALA A 43 -0.98 15.77 15.74
C ALA A 43 -0.30 14.87 16.79
N ILE A 44 -0.43 13.55 16.67
CA ILE A 44 0.28 12.60 17.53
C ILE A 44 1.79 12.77 17.26
N PRO A 45 2.59 13.25 18.24
CA PRO A 45 3.97 13.66 18.00
C PRO A 45 4.86 12.53 17.48
N ASP A 46 5.62 12.87 16.43
CA ASP A 46 6.62 12.00 15.81
C ASP A 46 7.79 11.50 16.72
N PRO A 47 8.06 11.94 17.97
CA PRO A 47 9.07 11.29 18.81
C PRO A 47 8.70 9.88 19.29
N ALA A 48 7.42 9.48 19.17
CA ALA A 48 7.00 8.08 19.16
C ALA A 48 7.27 7.38 17.80
N LEU A 49 7.77 8.13 16.81
CA LEU A 49 8.06 7.76 15.42
C LEU A 49 9.52 8.08 14.99
N LYS A 50 10.36 8.74 15.82
CA LYS A 50 11.80 9.03 15.55
C LYS A 50 12.71 7.86 15.88
N GLN A 51 12.24 6.93 16.73
CA GLN A 51 12.64 5.53 16.70
C GLN A 51 11.43 4.72 16.26
N ALA A 52 10.87 5.06 15.11
CA ALA A 52 9.85 4.21 14.51
C ALA A 52 10.45 2.80 14.38
N PRO A 53 9.81 1.78 14.98
CA PRO A 53 10.25 0.41 14.78
C PRO A 53 10.38 0.15 13.29
N LEU A 54 11.48 -0.49 12.91
CA LEU A 54 11.76 -0.87 11.52
C LEU A 54 12.03 0.30 10.56
N ALA A 55 12.36 1.51 11.05
CA ALA A 55 12.63 2.65 10.16
C ALA A 55 13.87 2.45 9.29
N ALA A 56 14.94 1.85 9.84
CA ALA A 56 16.16 1.56 9.08
C ALA A 56 15.92 0.43 8.07
N GLU A 57 15.15 -0.57 8.46
CA GLU A 57 14.76 -1.71 7.65
C GLU A 57 13.85 -1.28 6.50
N LEU A 58 12.88 -0.39 6.77
CA LEU A 58 12.03 0.22 5.74
C LEU A 58 12.88 1.03 4.76
N ALA A 59 13.75 1.92 5.24
CA ALA A 59 14.61 2.73 4.38
C ALA A 59 15.57 1.86 3.54
N SER A 60 16.15 0.81 4.12
CA SER A 60 17.04 -0.10 3.37
C SER A 60 16.27 -0.93 2.34
N THR A 61 15.05 -1.34 2.64
CA THR A 61 14.21 -2.11 1.70
C THR A 61 13.72 -1.22 0.56
N ASP A 62 13.37 0.04 0.87
CA ASP A 62 13.02 1.10 -0.06
C ASP A 62 14.18 1.43 -1.02
N GLU A 63 15.39 1.63 -0.50
CA GLU A 63 16.58 1.82 -1.33
C GLU A 63 16.80 0.64 -2.31
N ARG A 64 16.55 -0.59 -1.87
CA ARG A 64 16.62 -1.78 -2.74
C ARG A 64 15.53 -1.75 -3.81
N HIS A 65 14.29 -1.47 -3.42
CA HIS A 65 13.16 -1.35 -4.33
C HIS A 65 13.43 -0.30 -5.41
N ASP A 66 13.84 0.91 -5.01
CA ASP A 66 14.17 2.01 -5.91
C ASP A 66 15.38 1.72 -6.80
N GLY A 67 16.38 1.05 -6.25
CA GLY A 67 17.56 0.62 -6.99
C GLY A 67 17.18 -0.30 -8.16
N PHE A 68 16.37 -1.33 -7.89
CA PHE A 68 15.88 -2.21 -8.95
C PHE A 68 14.94 -1.49 -9.91
N GLY A 69 13.98 -0.70 -9.41
CA GLY A 69 13.04 0.04 -10.24
C GLY A 69 13.75 0.99 -11.21
N THR A 70 14.76 1.70 -10.72
CA THR A 70 15.60 2.60 -11.52
C THR A 70 16.38 1.82 -12.59
N ALA A 71 16.97 0.69 -12.22
CA ALA A 71 17.72 -0.14 -13.15
C ALA A 71 16.83 -0.72 -14.26
N ILE A 72 15.63 -1.20 -13.92
CA ILE A 72 14.61 -1.67 -14.87
C ILE A 72 14.26 -0.56 -15.86
N HIS A 73 13.93 0.64 -15.35
CA HIS A 73 13.55 1.77 -16.18
C HIS A 73 14.62 2.11 -17.23
N TYR A 74 15.88 2.25 -16.81
CA TYR A 74 16.96 2.63 -17.72
C TYR A 74 17.35 1.51 -18.69
N VAL A 75 17.33 0.25 -18.28
CA VAL A 75 17.59 -0.87 -19.19
C VAL A 75 16.53 -0.92 -20.30
N CYS A 76 15.25 -0.76 -19.97
CA CYS A 76 14.20 -0.71 -20.97
C CYS A 76 14.38 0.46 -21.95
N LEU A 77 14.66 1.67 -21.44
CA LEU A 77 14.93 2.83 -22.30
C LEU A 77 16.13 2.60 -23.22
N ALA A 78 17.19 1.96 -22.74
CA ALA A 78 18.36 1.63 -23.56
C ALA A 78 18.00 0.64 -24.68
N VAL A 79 17.19 -0.39 -24.38
CA VAL A 79 16.70 -1.36 -25.37
C VAL A 79 15.81 -0.68 -26.41
N GLU A 80 14.87 0.17 -25.99
CA GLU A 80 13.97 0.94 -26.86
C GLU A 80 14.77 1.82 -27.85
N ALA A 81 15.79 2.51 -27.36
CA ALA A 81 16.61 3.44 -28.14
C ALA A 81 17.64 2.75 -29.05
N HIS A 82 17.97 1.47 -28.83
CA HIS A 82 19.08 0.82 -29.53
C HIS A 82 18.83 0.72 -31.05
N PRO A 83 19.73 1.19 -31.92
CA PRO A 83 19.43 1.35 -33.35
C PRO A 83 19.22 0.01 -34.09
N THR A 84 19.86 -1.06 -33.63
CA THR A 84 19.90 -2.34 -34.35
C THR A 84 19.15 -3.49 -33.66
N LEU A 85 18.52 -3.26 -32.51
CA LEU A 85 17.73 -4.32 -31.87
C LEU A 85 16.42 -4.55 -32.63
N ALA A 86 15.97 -5.81 -32.65
CA ALA A 86 14.74 -6.21 -33.31
C ALA A 86 13.52 -5.45 -32.74
N PRO A 87 12.52 -5.07 -33.58
CA PRO A 87 11.32 -4.37 -33.12
C PRO A 87 10.59 -5.07 -31.97
N SER A 88 10.48 -6.40 -32.03
CA SER A 88 9.83 -7.19 -30.98
C SER A 88 10.49 -7.05 -29.60
N LYS A 89 11.82 -6.91 -29.54
CA LYS A 89 12.54 -6.66 -28.28
C LYS A 89 12.30 -5.24 -27.76
N LYS A 90 12.20 -4.25 -28.64
CA LYS A 90 11.87 -2.87 -28.28
C LYS A 90 10.45 -2.77 -27.72
N ASP A 91 9.50 -3.44 -28.38
CA ASP A 91 8.11 -3.47 -27.95
C ASP A 91 7.96 -4.17 -26.59
N ALA A 92 8.69 -5.26 -26.37
CA ALA A 92 8.75 -5.93 -25.07
C ALA A 92 9.31 -5.00 -23.98
N ALA A 93 10.43 -4.33 -24.23
CA ALA A 93 11.03 -3.38 -23.28
C ALA A 93 10.07 -2.24 -22.92
N LYS A 94 9.38 -1.69 -23.93
CA LYS A 94 8.36 -0.65 -23.73
C LYS A 94 7.22 -1.14 -22.84
N ARG A 95 6.63 -2.32 -23.12
CA ARG A 95 5.57 -2.92 -22.29
C ARG A 95 6.03 -3.11 -20.85
N ILE A 96 7.21 -3.71 -20.66
CA ILE A 96 7.79 -3.92 -19.32
C ILE A 96 7.94 -2.57 -18.59
N ARG A 97 8.49 -1.55 -19.24
CA ARG A 97 8.65 -0.23 -18.63
C ARG A 97 7.31 0.37 -18.25
N GLU A 98 6.35 0.40 -19.18
CA GLU A 98 5.02 0.98 -18.95
C GLU A 98 4.27 0.27 -17.81
N THR A 99 4.45 -1.04 -17.66
CA THR A 99 3.82 -1.83 -16.60
C THR A 99 4.48 -1.62 -15.24
N PHE A 100 5.80 -1.74 -15.13
CA PHE A 100 6.47 -1.77 -13.81
C PHE A 100 6.98 -0.40 -13.36
N VAL A 101 7.61 0.37 -14.25
CA VAL A 101 8.25 1.66 -13.91
C VAL A 101 8.09 2.67 -15.06
N PRO A 102 6.87 3.17 -15.31
CA PRO A 102 6.60 4.04 -16.47
C PRO A 102 7.43 5.32 -16.43
N GLN A 103 7.66 5.84 -15.22
CA GLN A 103 8.44 7.03 -14.92
C GLN A 103 9.10 6.89 -13.55
N LEU A 104 10.28 7.47 -13.35
CA LEU A 104 11.01 7.37 -12.07
C LEU A 104 10.27 8.02 -10.89
N ALA A 105 9.35 8.96 -11.14
CA ALA A 105 8.56 9.58 -10.08
C ALA A 105 7.65 8.58 -9.32
N VAL A 106 7.37 7.40 -9.88
CA VAL A 106 6.60 6.36 -9.17
C VAL A 106 7.40 5.68 -8.06
N LEU A 107 8.73 5.73 -8.12
CA LEU A 107 9.67 5.18 -7.13
C LEU A 107 9.94 6.16 -5.96
N ARG A 108 9.12 7.20 -5.83
CA ARG A 108 9.22 8.15 -4.71
C ARG A 108 7.89 8.28 -4.00
N ARG A 109 7.06 7.26 -4.17
CA ARG A 109 5.73 7.27 -3.61
C ARG A 109 5.85 6.93 -2.12
N PRO A 110 4.83 7.26 -1.31
CA PRO A 110 4.77 6.74 0.04
C PRO A 110 4.86 5.20 0.04
N TYR A 111 5.54 4.62 1.04
CA TYR A 111 5.71 3.15 1.19
C TYR A 111 4.41 2.34 1.04
N ALA A 112 3.28 2.87 1.52
CA ALA A 112 1.99 2.20 1.39
C ALA A 112 1.51 2.10 -0.07
N ASP A 113 1.82 3.10 -0.90
CA ASP A 113 1.47 3.11 -2.32
C ASP A 113 2.40 2.20 -3.12
N GLU A 114 3.66 2.08 -2.72
CA GLU A 114 4.63 1.14 -3.31
C GLU A 114 4.28 -0.32 -3.00
N ALA A 115 3.97 -0.60 -1.74
CA ALA A 115 3.43 -1.89 -1.30
C ALA A 115 2.16 -2.28 -2.07
N ALA A 116 1.24 -1.33 -2.25
CA ALA A 116 0.02 -1.57 -3.02
C ALA A 116 0.32 -1.84 -4.51
N ALA A 117 1.27 -1.12 -5.11
CA ALA A 117 1.67 -1.30 -6.50
C ALA A 117 2.37 -2.65 -6.71
N ALA A 118 3.16 -3.13 -5.75
CA ALA A 118 3.82 -4.44 -5.82
C ALA A 118 2.82 -5.60 -5.94
N LEU A 119 1.69 -5.53 -5.22
CA LEU A 119 0.62 -6.52 -5.32
C LEU A 119 -0.01 -6.61 -6.71
N ASP A 120 -0.14 -5.47 -7.40
CA ASP A 120 -0.65 -5.44 -8.77
C ASP A 120 0.41 -5.88 -9.77
N ALA A 121 1.66 -5.42 -9.60
CA ALA A 121 2.81 -5.83 -10.41
C ALA A 121 3.06 -7.35 -10.37
N ARG A 122 2.76 -8.01 -9.24
CA ARG A 122 2.87 -9.47 -9.10
C ARG A 122 1.98 -10.22 -10.09
N LYS A 123 0.78 -9.73 -10.38
CA LYS A 123 -0.13 -10.34 -11.36
C LYS A 123 0.43 -10.20 -12.78
N GLU A 124 1.07 -9.07 -13.05
CA GLU A 124 1.65 -8.75 -14.36
C GLU A 124 2.97 -9.50 -14.61
N LEU A 125 3.70 -9.86 -13.54
CA LEU A 125 4.96 -10.62 -13.63
C LEU A 125 4.75 -11.96 -14.37
N ASP A 126 3.69 -12.69 -14.04
CA ASP A 126 3.37 -13.96 -14.70
C ASP A 126 3.01 -13.75 -16.18
N GLY A 127 2.26 -12.68 -16.48
CA GLY A 127 1.85 -12.34 -17.85
C GLY A 127 3.03 -11.92 -18.75
N LEU A 128 4.05 -11.29 -18.18
CA LEU A 128 5.21 -10.74 -18.90
C LEU A 128 6.49 -11.58 -18.77
N ALA A 129 6.44 -12.74 -18.11
CA ALA A 129 7.62 -13.56 -17.85
C ALA A 129 8.43 -13.90 -19.12
N SER A 130 7.75 -14.20 -20.22
CA SER A 130 8.40 -14.50 -21.51
C SER A 130 9.12 -13.29 -22.09
N ASP A 131 8.49 -12.10 -22.05
CA ASP A 131 9.10 -10.84 -22.48
C ASP A 131 10.31 -10.49 -21.62
N LEU A 132 10.20 -10.64 -20.30
CA LEU A 132 11.26 -10.37 -19.33
C LEU A 132 12.51 -11.25 -19.51
N LEU A 133 12.35 -12.46 -20.05
CA LEU A 133 13.46 -13.36 -20.41
C LEU A 133 14.17 -12.96 -21.71
N THR A 134 13.61 -12.06 -22.52
CA THR A 134 14.25 -11.64 -23.79
C THR A 134 15.34 -10.58 -23.61
N ILE A 135 15.34 -9.91 -22.46
CA ILE A 135 16.23 -8.79 -22.12
C ILE A 135 17.27 -9.27 -21.11
N ALA A 136 18.53 -9.31 -21.56
CA ALA A 136 19.66 -9.65 -20.70
C ALA A 136 20.01 -8.48 -19.77
N THR A 137 20.45 -8.81 -18.55
CA THR A 137 20.92 -7.82 -17.58
C THR A 137 22.45 -7.81 -17.48
N PRO A 138 23.05 -6.65 -17.15
CA PRO A 138 24.44 -6.59 -16.69
C PRO A 138 24.65 -7.58 -15.52
N GLY A 139 25.67 -8.44 -15.63
CA GLY A 139 25.95 -9.49 -14.65
C GLY A 139 25.51 -10.90 -15.06
N GLY A 140 24.97 -11.09 -16.27
CA GLY A 140 24.76 -12.42 -16.85
C GLY A 140 23.41 -13.07 -16.54
N GLY A 141 22.38 -12.26 -16.26
CA GLY A 141 21.01 -12.72 -16.01
C GLY A 141 20.00 -12.14 -17.00
N HIS A 142 18.74 -12.13 -16.57
CA HIS A 142 17.61 -11.59 -17.32
C HIS A 142 16.84 -10.59 -16.49
N LEU A 143 16.12 -9.69 -17.16
CA LEU A 143 15.33 -8.65 -16.51
C LEU A 143 14.26 -9.22 -15.57
N LEU A 144 13.81 -10.45 -15.83
CA LEU A 144 12.91 -11.21 -14.94
C LEU A 144 13.42 -11.25 -13.49
N ALA A 145 14.71 -11.48 -13.27
CA ALA A 145 15.26 -11.56 -11.91
C ALA A 145 15.16 -10.20 -11.20
N TRP A 146 15.47 -9.11 -11.91
CA TRP A 146 15.39 -7.76 -11.36
C TRP A 146 13.95 -7.34 -11.05
N VAL A 147 13.00 -7.67 -11.93
CA VAL A 147 11.57 -7.38 -11.68
C VAL A 147 11.04 -8.22 -10.53
N HIS A 148 11.45 -9.48 -10.41
CA HIS A 148 11.11 -10.29 -9.24
C HIS A 148 11.65 -9.66 -7.94
N ASP A 149 12.91 -9.23 -7.92
CA ASP A 149 13.51 -8.55 -6.77
C ASP A 149 12.84 -7.21 -6.44
N PHE A 150 12.43 -6.45 -7.46
CA PHE A 150 11.67 -5.22 -7.33
C PHE A 150 10.31 -5.46 -6.64
N VAL A 151 9.52 -6.40 -7.15
CA VAL A 151 8.21 -6.75 -6.57
C VAL A 151 8.37 -7.31 -5.16
N ALA A 152 9.36 -8.20 -4.95
CA ALA A 152 9.63 -8.78 -3.63
C ALA A 152 10.04 -7.73 -2.60
N ALA A 153 10.80 -6.70 -2.99
CA ALA A 153 11.13 -5.58 -2.11
C ALA A 153 9.88 -4.77 -1.72
N GLY A 154 8.95 -4.53 -2.67
CA GLY A 154 7.67 -3.89 -2.38
C GLY A 154 6.79 -4.69 -1.41
N ASP A 155 6.76 -6.02 -1.54
CA ASP A 155 6.05 -6.90 -0.59
C ASP A 155 6.72 -6.94 0.80
N ALA A 156 8.05 -6.83 0.84
CA ALA A 156 8.79 -6.70 2.09
C ALA A 156 8.47 -5.37 2.79
N ILE A 157 8.31 -4.27 2.04
CA ILE A 157 7.82 -2.99 2.56
C ILE A 157 6.44 -3.17 3.20
N ASP A 158 5.48 -3.85 2.54
CA ASP A 158 4.16 -4.14 3.13
C ASP A 158 4.28 -4.92 4.46
N SER A 159 5.13 -5.95 4.48
CA SER A 159 5.36 -6.78 5.65
C SER A 159 5.92 -5.97 6.83
N LEU A 160 6.92 -5.12 6.57
CA LEU A 160 7.52 -4.23 7.57
C LEU A 160 6.53 -3.17 8.07
N LEU A 161 5.66 -2.64 7.20
CA LEU A 161 4.60 -1.72 7.61
C LEU A 161 3.59 -2.40 8.55
N ARG A 162 3.21 -3.66 8.27
CA ARG A 162 2.33 -4.44 9.14
C ARG A 162 2.97 -4.74 10.49
N GLU A 163 4.24 -5.13 10.49
CA GLU A 163 4.98 -5.41 11.72
C GLU A 163 5.15 -4.15 12.57
N ARG A 164 5.50 -3.03 11.94
CA ARG A 164 5.55 -1.71 12.58
C ARG A 164 4.21 -1.34 13.20
N ALA A 165 3.10 -1.55 12.49
CA ALA A 165 1.77 -1.31 13.03
C ALA A 165 1.44 -2.20 14.24
N ARG A 166 1.94 -3.44 14.27
CA ARG A 166 1.80 -4.37 15.41
C ARG A 166 2.62 -3.93 16.62
N LEU A 167 3.88 -3.55 16.40
CA LEU A 167 4.77 -3.05 17.45
C LEU A 167 4.22 -1.77 18.10
N LEU A 168 3.70 -0.86 17.27
CA LEU A 168 3.05 0.36 17.75
C LEU A 168 1.79 0.08 18.54
N ALA A 169 0.99 -0.91 18.14
CA ALA A 169 -0.22 -1.34 18.86
C ALA A 169 0.05 -1.99 20.23
N GLY A 170 1.26 -2.51 20.46
CA GLY A 170 1.68 -3.15 21.72
C GLY A 170 2.38 -2.22 22.72
N SER A 171 2.71 -0.98 22.34
CA SER A 171 3.38 0.00 23.21
C SER A 171 2.39 0.73 24.15
N GLU A 172 2.87 1.31 25.26
CA GLU A 172 2.07 2.08 26.25
C GLU A 172 1.18 3.19 25.63
N ASN A 173 1.44 3.59 24.38
CA ASN A 173 0.57 4.46 23.58
C ASN A 173 -0.82 3.87 23.27
N ALA A 174 -1.05 2.57 23.43
CA ALA A 174 -2.36 1.95 23.23
C ALA A 174 -3.43 2.49 24.21
N ALA A 175 -3.04 2.90 25.42
CA ALA A 175 -3.95 3.46 26.43
C ALA A 175 -4.42 4.88 26.12
N SER A 176 -3.55 5.73 25.53
CA SER A 176 -3.88 7.11 25.16
C SER A 176 -4.54 7.23 23.78
N THR A 177 -4.27 6.29 22.88
CA THR A 177 -4.72 6.35 21.48
C THR A 177 -5.87 5.39 21.14
N GLY A 178 -6.13 4.39 22.00
CA GLY A 178 -7.27 3.47 21.89
C GLY A 178 -8.63 4.17 21.77
N PRO A 179 -8.94 5.19 22.61
CA PRO A 179 -10.18 5.97 22.50
C PRO A 179 -10.30 6.74 21.18
N LEU A 180 -9.20 7.35 20.71
CA LEU A 180 -9.18 8.07 19.43
C LEU A 180 -9.48 7.09 18.28
N ARG A 181 -8.82 5.93 18.25
CA ARG A 181 -9.07 4.85 17.28
C ARG A 181 -10.52 4.42 17.27
N ALA A 182 -11.08 4.08 18.43
CA ALA A 182 -12.46 3.62 18.55
C ALA A 182 -13.46 4.69 18.11
N SER A 183 -13.22 5.94 18.50
CA SER A 183 -14.10 7.07 18.14
C SER A 183 -14.09 7.36 16.63
N THR A 184 -12.93 7.25 15.98
CA THR A 184 -12.79 7.46 14.54
C THR A 184 -13.43 6.32 13.76
N LEU A 185 -13.24 5.06 14.18
CA LEU A 185 -13.94 3.91 13.58
C LEU A 185 -15.46 4.05 13.71
N GLY A 186 -15.95 4.45 14.89
CA GLY A 186 -17.37 4.70 15.08
C GLY A 186 -17.91 5.85 14.22
N LEU A 187 -17.09 6.88 13.96
CA LEU A 187 -17.45 7.97 13.05
C LEU A 187 -17.52 7.50 11.59
N LEU A 188 -16.56 6.69 11.15
CA LEU A 188 -16.56 6.09 9.80
C LEU A 188 -17.73 5.13 9.60
N GLY A 189 -18.07 4.33 10.61
CA GLY A 189 -19.25 3.44 10.57
C GLY A 189 -20.54 4.23 10.39
N ARG A 190 -20.79 5.23 11.25
CA ARG A 190 -21.97 6.10 11.13
C ARG A 190 -22.01 6.88 9.81
N PHE A 191 -20.85 7.29 9.30
CA PHE A 191 -20.77 7.91 7.98
C PHE A 191 -21.21 6.94 6.89
N ARG A 192 -20.70 5.70 6.91
CA ARG A 192 -21.07 4.66 5.94
C ARG A 192 -22.56 4.36 5.97
N ASP A 193 -23.13 4.23 7.16
CA ASP A 193 -24.57 3.94 7.34
C ASP A 193 -25.41 5.11 6.79
N ALA A 194 -25.10 6.36 7.17
CA ALA A 194 -25.82 7.53 6.68
C ALA A 194 -25.68 7.71 5.15
N LEU A 195 -24.54 7.32 4.56
CA LEU A 195 -24.35 7.37 3.11
C LEU A 195 -25.21 6.32 2.41
N ARG A 196 -25.41 5.15 3.01
CA ARG A 196 -26.33 4.13 2.49
C ARG A 196 -27.76 4.60 2.55
N ASP A 197 -28.17 5.23 3.65
CA ASP A 197 -29.51 5.83 3.77
C ASP A 197 -29.75 6.85 2.64
N GLU A 198 -28.78 7.74 2.35
CA GLU A 198 -28.86 8.71 1.23
C GLU A 198 -28.90 8.06 -0.16
N LEU A 199 -28.29 6.88 -0.33
CA LEU A 199 -28.36 6.12 -1.59
C LEU A 199 -29.70 5.41 -1.78
N GLU A 200 -30.39 5.08 -0.69
CA GLU A 200 -31.70 4.44 -0.69
C GLU A 200 -32.86 5.45 -0.85
N GLU A 201 -32.61 6.76 -0.66
CA GLU A 201 -33.59 7.81 -0.87
C GLU A 201 -34.05 7.92 -2.35
N GLU A 202 -35.37 8.05 -2.53
CA GLU A 202 -35.99 8.17 -3.85
C GLU A 202 -35.53 9.45 -4.56
N GLY A 203 -34.91 9.28 -5.74
CA GLY A 203 -34.36 10.41 -6.52
C GLY A 203 -32.90 10.76 -6.20
N SER A 204 -32.18 9.92 -5.46
CA SER A 204 -30.74 10.11 -5.23
C SER A 204 -29.97 10.23 -6.55
N PRO A 205 -29.16 11.29 -6.76
CA PRO A 205 -28.38 11.49 -7.98
C PRO A 205 -27.10 10.63 -8.03
N LEU A 206 -26.84 9.87 -6.96
CA LEU A 206 -25.62 9.09 -6.75
C LEU A 206 -25.79 7.66 -7.28
N SER A 207 -24.70 7.08 -7.77
CA SER A 207 -24.73 5.68 -8.21
C SER A 207 -24.84 4.72 -7.01
N ALA A 208 -25.51 3.57 -7.19
CA ALA A 208 -25.58 2.52 -6.16
C ALA A 208 -24.21 1.97 -5.72
N ARG A 209 -23.14 2.23 -6.49
CA ARG A 209 -21.76 1.83 -6.16
C ARG A 209 -20.96 2.94 -5.47
N HIS A 210 -21.54 4.10 -5.25
CA HIS A 210 -20.82 5.27 -4.74
C HIS A 210 -20.21 5.03 -3.35
N GLU A 211 -20.96 4.41 -2.44
CA GLU A 211 -20.45 4.01 -1.11
C GLU A 211 -19.27 3.05 -1.25
N ALA A 212 -19.44 1.96 -2.01
CA ALA A 212 -18.39 0.98 -2.22
C ALA A 212 -17.13 1.59 -2.86
N SER A 213 -17.28 2.58 -3.74
CA SER A 213 -16.15 3.31 -4.31
C SER A 213 -15.41 4.08 -3.21
N ILE A 214 -16.10 4.94 -2.46
CA ILE A 214 -15.53 5.78 -1.40
C ILE A 214 -14.84 4.94 -0.31
N PHE A 215 -15.41 3.79 0.06
CA PHE A 215 -14.87 2.92 1.12
C PHE A 215 -13.88 1.86 0.63
N SER A 216 -13.64 1.74 -0.67
CA SER A 216 -12.84 0.65 -1.25
C SER A 216 -11.45 0.48 -0.63
N TYR A 217 -10.74 1.57 -0.34
CA TYR A 217 -9.42 1.52 0.29
C TYR A 217 -9.49 1.09 1.77
N ILE A 218 -10.47 1.58 2.50
CA ILE A 218 -10.73 1.21 3.91
C ILE A 218 -11.07 -0.28 4.00
N ASP A 219 -11.88 -0.77 3.06
CA ASP A 219 -12.29 -2.17 2.96
C ASP A 219 -11.10 -3.07 2.58
N LYS A 220 -10.24 -2.63 1.65
CA LYS A 220 -9.00 -3.33 1.29
C LYS A 220 -8.09 -3.49 2.51
N LEU A 221 -7.80 -2.40 3.22
CA LEU A 221 -6.96 -2.44 4.43
C LEU A 221 -7.55 -3.36 5.50
N SER A 222 -8.88 -3.34 5.67
CA SER A 222 -9.57 -4.21 6.63
C SER A 222 -9.53 -5.69 6.24
N ALA A 223 -9.69 -6.01 4.94
CA ALA A 223 -9.61 -7.37 4.43
C ALA A 223 -8.19 -7.93 4.54
N ASP A 224 -7.18 -7.12 4.22
CA ASP A 224 -5.78 -7.49 4.32
C ASP A 224 -5.37 -7.79 5.78
N ARG A 225 -5.99 -7.11 6.75
CA ARG A 225 -5.84 -7.44 8.17
C ARG A 225 -6.46 -8.77 8.56
N ALA A 226 -7.69 -9.02 8.11
CA ALA A 226 -8.38 -10.26 8.42
C ALA A 226 -7.60 -11.46 7.87
N ARG A 227 -7.01 -11.33 6.67
CA ARG A 227 -6.12 -12.33 6.07
C ARG A 227 -4.83 -12.53 6.87
N ALA A 228 -4.18 -11.44 7.29
CA ALA A 228 -2.96 -11.55 8.10
C ALA A 228 -3.23 -12.20 9.48
N ALA A 229 -4.41 -11.94 10.07
CA ALA A 229 -4.82 -12.55 11.33
C ALA A 229 -5.13 -14.05 11.19
N SER A 230 -5.73 -14.47 10.06
CA SER A 230 -6.02 -15.89 9.81
C SER A 230 -4.79 -16.71 9.38
N GLN A 231 -3.71 -16.05 8.93
CA GLN A 231 -2.46 -16.69 8.50
C GLN A 231 -1.37 -16.73 9.59
N SER A 232 -1.60 -16.15 10.76
CA SER A 232 -0.66 -16.28 11.89
C SER A 232 -0.77 -17.68 12.50
N PRO A 233 0.29 -18.52 12.45
CA PRO A 233 0.27 -19.82 13.11
C PRO A 233 0.16 -19.62 14.62
N ALA A 234 -0.64 -20.45 15.28
CA ALA A 234 -0.61 -20.56 16.74
C ALA A 234 0.84 -20.87 17.18
N PRO A 235 1.33 -20.34 18.31
CA PRO A 235 2.66 -20.69 18.79
C PRO A 235 2.70 -22.20 19.01
N SER A 236 3.55 -22.88 18.25
CA SER A 236 3.80 -24.32 18.38
C SER A 236 4.35 -24.57 19.78
N GLU A 237 3.60 -25.34 20.56
CA GLU A 237 3.93 -25.78 21.91
C GLU A 237 4.98 -26.92 21.89
N ASP A 238 5.98 -26.82 21.01
CA ASP A 238 7.06 -27.79 20.85
C ASP A 238 8.38 -27.06 20.56
N ALA A 239 8.94 -26.45 21.60
CA ALA A 239 10.36 -26.13 21.64
C ALA A 239 11.05 -27.14 22.57
N PRO A 240 12.01 -27.96 22.08
CA PRO A 240 12.78 -28.82 22.97
C PRO A 240 13.63 -27.96 23.91
N LEU A 241 13.54 -28.22 25.21
CA LEU A 241 14.39 -27.61 26.22
C LEU A 241 15.89 -27.78 25.84
N PRO A 242 16.72 -26.72 25.95
CA PRO A 242 18.15 -26.84 25.68
C PRO A 242 18.79 -27.75 26.73
N ALA A 243 19.53 -28.76 26.26
CA ALA A 243 20.36 -29.61 27.10
C ALA A 243 21.40 -28.74 27.84
N GLN A 244 21.39 -28.79 29.17
CA GLN A 244 22.42 -28.15 29.99
C GLN A 244 23.68 -29.02 30.04
N PRO A 245 24.88 -28.40 30.13
CA PRO A 245 26.15 -29.09 30.29
C PRO A 245 26.35 -29.69 31.69
#